data_AF-A0A1C3N5Q1-F1
#
_entry.id   AF-A0A1C3N5Q1-F1
#
_cell.length_a   1.000
_cell.length_b   1.000
_cell.length_c   1.000
_cell.angle_alpha   90.00
_cell.angle_beta   90.00
_cell.angle_gamma   90.00
#
_symmetry.space_group_name_H-M   'P 1'
#
loop_
_entity.id
_entity.type
_entity.pdbx_description
1 polymer ?
#
loop_
_entity_poly.entity_id
_entity_poly.type
_entity_poly.pdbx_seq_one_letter_code
_entity_poly.pdbx_strand_id
1 'polypeptide(L)'
;MSVKERSRERVKFLDNLMTTAIENYGYGWFYVHEYAGEGETLYAVIEDEDEPGDTYRVDLDTFAKGLGVIDRAELKVDPEFPNDGEVLHNSATGQRLYMSQRHRKRILTASRTNGDEGDIDVVDALAVLECALFGRVVNG
;
A
#
# COMPACT_ATOMS: atom_id res chain seq x y z
N MET A 1 8.05 -0.67 22.89
CA MET A 1 6.97 -1.56 22.42
C MET A 1 7.64 -2.79 21.84
N SER A 2 7.31 -3.99 22.30
CA SER A 2 7.82 -5.23 21.69
C SER A 2 7.21 -5.34 20.28
N VAL A 3 8.07 -5.33 19.27
CA VAL A 3 7.68 -5.74 17.91
C VAL A 3 7.22 -7.18 18.06
N LYS A 4 5.93 -7.44 17.80
CA LYS A 4 5.49 -8.83 17.61
C LYS A 4 6.28 -9.34 16.41
N GLU A 5 7.16 -10.31 16.62
CA GLU A 5 7.85 -10.98 15.52
C GLU A 5 6.82 -11.49 14.51
N ARG A 6 7.00 -11.16 13.23
CA ARG A 6 6.15 -11.65 12.16
C ARG A 6 6.44 -13.13 11.93
N SER A 7 5.45 -13.87 11.43
CA SER A 7 5.73 -15.20 10.90
C SER A 7 6.59 -15.08 9.64
N ARG A 8 7.34 -16.13 9.31
CA ARG A 8 8.16 -16.16 8.09
C ARG A 8 7.32 -15.97 6.83
N GLU A 9 6.11 -16.53 6.78
CA GLU A 9 5.21 -16.33 5.63
C GLU A 9 4.82 -14.86 5.51
N ARG A 10 4.55 -14.18 6.63
CA ARG A 10 4.19 -12.77 6.62
C ARG A 10 5.33 -11.87 6.18
N VAL A 11 6.56 -12.15 6.62
CA VAL A 11 7.75 -11.43 6.15
C VAL A 11 7.89 -11.59 4.64
N LYS A 12 7.84 -12.83 4.14
CA LYS A 12 7.96 -13.12 2.70
C LYS A 12 6.87 -12.44 1.87
N PHE A 13 5.64 -12.44 2.35
CA PHE A 13 4.54 -11.75 1.67
C PHE A 13 4.79 -10.23 1.56
N LEU A 14 5.18 -9.59 2.66
CA LEU A 14 5.44 -8.15 2.67
C LEU A 14 6.69 -7.79 1.84
N ASP A 15 7.71 -8.64 1.86
CA ASP A 15 8.93 -8.52 1.05
C ASP A 15 8.60 -8.58 -0.45
N ASN A 16 7.80 -9.58 -0.87
CA ASN A 16 7.31 -9.67 -2.25
C ASN A 16 6.47 -8.44 -2.62
N LEU A 17 5.55 -8.02 -1.76
CA LEU A 17 4.70 -6.86 -1.99
C LEU A 17 5.52 -5.58 -2.17
N MET A 18 6.53 -5.39 -1.32
CA MET A 18 7.47 -4.28 -1.42
C MET A 18 8.28 -4.36 -2.71
N THR A 19 8.85 -5.51 -3.02
CA THR A 19 9.62 -5.72 -4.26
C THR A 19 8.78 -5.38 -5.49
N THR A 20 7.54 -5.85 -5.55
CA THR A 20 6.60 -5.53 -6.64
C THR A 20 6.35 -4.02 -6.76
N ALA A 21 6.19 -3.30 -5.65
CA ALA A 21 6.00 -1.85 -5.66
C ALA A 21 7.28 -1.07 -6.03
N ILE A 22 8.44 -1.50 -5.54
CA ILE A 22 9.70 -0.77 -5.74
C ILE A 22 10.27 -1.01 -7.13
N GLU A 23 10.21 -2.25 -7.64
CA GLU A 23 10.74 -2.55 -8.97
C GLU A 23 9.81 -2.08 -10.09
N ASN A 24 8.50 -1.97 -9.82
CA ASN A 24 7.34 -1.44 -10.57
C ASN A 24 7.33 -1.34 -12.12
N TYR A 25 8.36 -1.75 -12.86
CA TYR A 25 8.48 -1.69 -14.32
C TYR A 25 8.05 -0.36 -14.96
N GLY A 26 8.22 0.77 -14.27
CA GLY A 26 7.89 2.12 -14.77
C GLY A 26 6.46 2.56 -14.53
N TYR A 27 5.72 1.88 -13.65
CA TYR A 27 4.37 2.28 -13.22
C TYR A 27 4.38 3.16 -11.96
N GLY A 28 5.51 3.29 -11.27
CA GLY A 28 5.64 4.12 -10.06
C GLY A 28 5.60 5.61 -10.35
N TRP A 29 5.20 6.40 -9.34
CA TRP A 29 5.23 7.87 -9.32
C TRP A 29 6.47 8.42 -8.61
N PHE A 30 7.47 7.58 -8.36
CA PHE A 30 8.63 7.89 -7.54
C PHE A 30 9.93 7.38 -8.17
N TYR A 31 11.03 8.09 -7.91
CA TYR A 31 12.38 7.60 -8.13
C TYR A 31 12.87 6.76 -6.95
N VAL A 32 13.62 5.69 -7.23
CA VAL A 32 14.29 4.87 -6.20
C VAL A 32 15.75 5.31 -6.08
N HIS A 33 16.13 5.86 -4.93
CA HIS A 33 17.50 6.27 -4.64
C HIS A 33 18.32 5.15 -4.00
N GLU A 34 17.69 4.36 -3.15
CA GLU A 34 18.32 3.25 -2.45
C GLU A 34 17.34 2.10 -2.33
N TYR A 35 17.83 0.87 -2.54
CA TYR A 35 17.08 -0.35 -2.31
C TYR A 35 18.02 -1.44 -1.82
N ALA A 36 17.86 -1.86 -0.56
CA ALA A 36 18.82 -2.74 0.10
C ALA A 36 18.19 -3.56 1.23
N GLY A 37 18.91 -4.61 1.66
CA GLY A 37 18.49 -5.51 2.73
C GLY A 37 17.73 -6.73 2.21
N GLU A 38 17.23 -7.55 3.14
CA GLU A 38 16.40 -8.72 2.88
C GLU A 38 15.49 -9.00 4.08
N GLY A 39 14.29 -9.55 3.83
CA GLY A 39 13.35 -9.92 4.89
C GLY A 39 13.01 -8.74 5.80
N GLU A 40 13.08 -8.92 7.12
CA GLU A 40 12.76 -7.87 8.11
C GLU A 40 13.68 -6.63 8.04
N THR A 41 14.80 -6.70 7.30
CA THR A 41 15.73 -5.58 7.11
C THR A 41 15.59 -4.90 5.75
N LEU A 42 14.71 -5.39 4.88
CA LEU A 42 14.46 -4.81 3.56
C LEU A 42 13.93 -3.38 3.69
N TYR A 43 14.53 -2.45 2.95
CA TYR A 43 14.05 -1.08 2.85
C TYR A 43 14.38 -0.45 1.49
N ALA A 44 13.63 0.60 1.15
CA ALA A 44 13.92 1.47 0.03
C ALA A 44 13.84 2.94 0.47
N VAL A 45 14.59 3.79 -0.23
CA VAL A 45 14.46 5.25 -0.15
C VAL A 45 13.96 5.73 -1.49
N ILE A 46 12.76 6.30 -1.49
CA ILE A 46 12.06 6.77 -2.69
C ILE A 46 11.83 8.28 -2.63
N GLU A 47 11.76 8.95 -3.77
CA GLU A 47 11.46 10.38 -3.89
C GLU A 47 10.31 10.58 -4.85
N ASP A 48 9.36 11.45 -4.48
CA ASP A 48 8.23 11.82 -5.34
C ASP A 48 8.73 12.46 -6.65
N GLU A 49 8.28 11.95 -7.80
CA GLU A 49 8.69 12.49 -9.11
C GLU A 49 8.10 13.88 -9.38
N ASP A 50 6.90 14.16 -8.88
CA ASP A 50 6.18 15.43 -9.09
C ASP A 50 6.56 16.47 -8.03
N GLU A 51 7.03 16.04 -6.86
CA GLU A 51 7.51 16.91 -5.77
C GLU A 51 8.98 16.61 -5.38
N PRO A 52 9.97 16.96 -6.23
CA PRO A 52 11.38 16.72 -5.93
C PRO A 52 11.82 17.33 -4.60
N GLY A 53 12.49 16.53 -3.77
CA GLY A 53 12.87 16.85 -2.39
C GLY A 53 12.08 16.07 -1.33
N ASP A 54 10.89 15.57 -1.66
CA ASP A 54 10.08 14.76 -0.74
C ASP A 54 10.50 13.30 -0.78
N THR A 55 11.42 12.96 0.13
CA THR A 55 12.02 11.62 0.25
C THR A 55 11.37 10.79 1.35
N TYR A 56 11.01 9.56 1.04
CA TYR A 56 10.40 8.59 1.95
C TYR A 56 11.29 7.36 2.11
N ARG A 57 11.56 6.97 3.35
CA ARG A 57 12.10 5.64 3.67
C ARG A 57 10.94 4.68 3.90
N VAL A 58 10.90 3.59 3.14
CA VAL A 58 9.85 2.58 3.20
C VAL A 58 10.40 1.20 3.48
N ASP A 59 9.67 0.42 4.25
CA ASP A 59 10.04 -0.89 4.78
C ASP A 59 8.80 -1.78 4.97
N LEU A 60 8.97 -2.99 5.51
CA LEU A 60 7.85 -3.91 5.73
C LEU A 60 6.77 -3.35 6.68
N ASP A 61 7.15 -2.49 7.63
CA ASP A 61 6.21 -1.81 8.54
C ASP A 61 5.33 -0.82 7.77
N THR A 62 5.92 -0.13 6.79
CA THR A 62 5.23 0.79 5.89
C THR A 62 4.14 0.04 5.10
N PHE A 63 4.48 -1.08 4.45
CA PHE A 63 3.48 -1.88 3.72
C PHE A 63 2.42 -2.48 4.65
N ALA A 64 2.80 -2.94 5.85
CA ALA A 64 1.84 -3.41 6.85
C ALA A 64 0.86 -2.29 7.28
N LYS A 65 1.34 -1.05 7.42
CA LYS A 65 0.50 0.13 7.71
C LYS A 65 -0.50 0.38 6.57
N GLY A 66 -0.05 0.36 5.32
CA GLY A 66 -0.90 0.55 4.13
C GLY A 66 -2.03 -0.47 4.05
N LEU A 67 -1.70 -1.75 4.26
CA LEU A 67 -2.71 -2.82 4.35
C LEU A 67 -3.71 -2.58 5.47
N GLY A 68 -3.25 -2.06 6.62
CA GLY A 68 -4.12 -1.68 7.73
C GLY A 68 -5.08 -0.53 7.40
N VAL A 69 -4.65 0.46 6.62
CA VAL A 69 -5.52 1.53 6.12
C VAL A 69 -6.61 0.97 5.22
N ILE A 70 -6.23 0.09 4.29
CA ILE A 70 -7.17 -0.54 3.34
C ILE A 70 -8.16 -1.47 4.05
N ASP A 71 -7.70 -2.26 5.02
CA ASP A 71 -8.55 -3.19 5.78
C ASP A 71 -9.61 -2.43 6.59
N ARG A 72 -9.23 -1.31 7.23
CA ARG A 72 -10.14 -0.47 8.03
C ARG A 72 -10.94 0.53 7.22
N ALA A 73 -10.82 0.56 5.89
CA ALA A 73 -11.57 1.49 5.06
C ALA A 73 -13.09 1.22 5.13
N GLU A 74 -13.86 2.31 5.13
CA GLU A 74 -15.31 2.29 5.23
C GLU A 74 -15.95 2.62 3.88
N LEU A 75 -17.06 1.95 3.58
CA LEU A 75 -17.92 2.33 2.46
C LEU A 75 -18.90 3.39 2.94
N LYS A 76 -18.89 4.55 2.28
CA LYS A 76 -19.87 5.61 2.50
C LYS A 76 -20.06 6.40 1.21
N VAL A 77 -21.19 7.09 1.11
CA VAL A 77 -21.41 8.08 0.04
C VAL A 77 -20.52 9.29 0.33
N ASP A 78 -19.76 9.70 -0.67
CA ASP A 78 -18.95 10.92 -0.60
C ASP A 78 -19.86 12.15 -0.72
N PRO A 79 -19.89 13.07 0.27
CA PRO A 79 -20.75 14.25 0.20
C PRO A 79 -20.38 15.21 -0.94
N GLU A 80 -19.12 15.20 -1.40
CA GLU A 80 -18.67 16.03 -2.53
C GLU A 80 -19.06 15.40 -3.87
N PHE A 81 -19.19 14.07 -3.92
CA PHE A 81 -19.52 13.29 -5.12
C PHE A 81 -20.67 12.31 -4.88
N PRO A 82 -21.88 12.79 -4.55
CA PRO A 82 -22.99 11.92 -4.13
C PRO A 82 -23.48 10.99 -5.25
N ASN A 83 -23.21 11.32 -6.51
CA ASN A 83 -23.61 10.53 -7.67
C ASN A 83 -22.70 9.31 -7.92
N ASP A 84 -21.54 9.23 -7.26
CA ASP A 84 -20.62 8.09 -7.39
C ASP A 84 -21.10 6.86 -6.60
N GLY A 85 -22.11 7.03 -5.74
CA GLY A 85 -22.57 6.00 -4.81
C GLY A 85 -21.59 5.80 -3.65
N GLU A 86 -21.57 4.58 -3.08
CA GLU A 86 -20.69 4.25 -1.98
C GLU A 86 -19.25 3.98 -2.47
N VAL A 87 -18.31 4.74 -1.93
CA VAL A 87 -16.88 4.63 -2.23
C VAL A 87 -16.09 4.43 -0.95
N LEU A 88 -14.87 3.91 -1.10
CA LEU A 88 -14.00 3.62 0.04
C LEU A 88 -13.42 4.90 0.62
N HIS A 89 -13.39 4.98 1.95
CA HIS A 89 -12.79 6.08 2.67
C HIS A 89 -11.92 5.58 3.82
N ASN A 90 -10.87 6.33 4.11
CA ASN A 90 -9.99 6.07 5.23
C ASN A 90 -10.79 6.36 6.49
N SER A 91 -10.98 5.35 7.35
CA SER A 91 -11.75 5.53 8.59
C SER A 91 -11.11 6.51 9.56
N ALA A 92 -9.79 6.72 9.50
CA ALA A 92 -9.09 7.63 10.39
C ALA A 92 -9.17 9.10 9.93
N THR A 93 -9.08 9.35 8.62
CA THR A 93 -9.03 10.73 8.08
C THR A 93 -10.31 11.16 7.39
N GLY A 94 -11.21 10.21 7.09
CA GLY A 94 -12.42 10.44 6.32
C GLY A 94 -12.20 10.66 4.82
N GLN A 95 -10.94 10.68 4.35
CA GLN A 95 -10.59 10.92 2.94
C GLN A 95 -10.95 9.72 2.06
N ARG A 96 -11.35 9.99 0.82
CA ARG A 96 -11.63 8.95 -0.18
C ARG A 96 -10.35 8.19 -0.55
N LEU A 97 -10.42 6.85 -0.52
CA LEU A 97 -9.45 5.96 -1.13
C LEU A 97 -9.90 5.81 -2.58
N TYR A 98 -9.15 6.39 -3.53
CA TYR A 98 -9.40 6.23 -4.96
C TYR A 98 -9.09 4.79 -5.40
N MET A 99 -9.96 3.86 -5.00
CA MET A 99 -9.81 2.41 -5.15
C MET A 99 -11.20 1.78 -5.24
N SER A 100 -11.37 0.82 -6.15
CA SER A 100 -12.63 0.07 -6.25
C SER A 100 -12.76 -0.99 -5.14
N GLN A 101 -14.00 -1.39 -4.83
CA GLN A 101 -14.24 -2.49 -3.87
C GLN A 101 -13.62 -3.82 -4.33
N ARG A 102 -13.60 -4.08 -5.63
CA ARG A 102 -12.96 -5.28 -6.22
C ARG A 102 -11.45 -5.26 -5.97
N HIS A 103 -10.83 -4.11 -6.17
CA HIS A 103 -9.40 -3.89 -5.93
C HIS A 103 -9.07 -4.11 -4.45
N ARG A 104 -9.81 -3.48 -3.52
CA ARG A 104 -9.69 -3.73 -2.07
C ARG A 104 -9.82 -5.21 -1.71
N LYS A 105 -10.82 -5.89 -2.28
CA LYS A 105 -11.04 -7.32 -1.99
C LYS A 105 -9.83 -8.18 -2.37
N ARG A 106 -9.22 -7.93 -3.53
CA ARG A 106 -8.04 -8.67 -4.00
C ARG A 106 -6.85 -8.50 -3.06
N ILE A 107 -6.52 -7.26 -2.71
CA ILE A 107 -5.45 -6.93 -1.74
C ILE A 107 -5.69 -7.61 -0.40
N LEU A 108 -6.93 -7.55 0.13
CA LEU A 108 -7.24 -8.12 1.43
C LEU A 108 -7.26 -9.65 1.43
N THR A 109 -7.66 -10.29 0.34
CA THR A 109 -7.53 -11.75 0.19
C THR A 109 -6.05 -12.14 0.26
N ALA A 110 -5.20 -11.53 -0.56
CA ALA A 110 -3.76 -11.80 -0.58
C ALA A 110 -3.08 -11.53 0.77
N SER A 111 -3.43 -10.43 1.44
CA SER A 111 -2.88 -10.13 2.77
C SER A 111 -3.30 -11.13 3.83
N ARG A 112 -4.53 -11.65 3.80
CA ARG A 112 -5.01 -12.62 4.80
C ARG A 112 -4.41 -14.01 4.62
N THR A 113 -4.05 -14.36 3.39
CA THR A 113 -3.49 -15.66 3.01
C THR A 113 -1.98 -15.62 2.79
N ASN A 114 -1.32 -14.49 3.07
CA ASN A 114 0.10 -14.26 2.77
C ASN A 114 0.48 -14.56 1.30
N GLY A 115 -0.45 -14.30 0.37
CA GLY A 115 -0.25 -14.52 -1.06
C GLY A 115 -0.61 -15.92 -1.56
N ASP A 116 -1.11 -16.81 -0.70
CA ASP A 116 -1.59 -18.14 -1.14
C ASP A 116 -2.87 -18.03 -1.99
N GLU A 117 -3.66 -16.98 -1.76
CA GLU A 117 -4.85 -16.66 -2.56
C GLU A 117 -4.88 -15.17 -2.90
N GLY A 118 -5.19 -14.84 -4.15
CA GLY A 118 -5.19 -13.46 -4.62
C GLY A 118 -3.83 -13.06 -5.18
N ASP A 119 -3.82 -12.73 -6.46
CA ASP A 119 -2.63 -12.27 -7.17
C ASP A 119 -2.53 -10.74 -6.99
N ILE A 120 -1.39 -10.27 -6.48
CA ILE A 120 -1.11 -8.85 -6.32
C ILE A 120 -0.30 -8.40 -7.53
N ASP A 121 -0.85 -7.47 -8.29
CA ASP A 121 -0.13 -6.80 -9.37
C ASP A 121 0.59 -5.53 -8.87
N VAL A 122 1.31 -4.86 -9.78
CA VAL A 122 2.02 -3.61 -9.45
C VAL A 122 1.08 -2.51 -8.98
N VAL A 123 -0.14 -2.44 -9.50
CA VAL A 123 -1.12 -1.41 -9.14
C VAL A 123 -1.64 -1.66 -7.73
N ASP A 124 -1.87 -2.94 -7.37
CA ASP A 124 -2.19 -3.34 -6.00
C ASP A 124 -1.07 -2.93 -5.02
N ALA A 125 0.18 -3.22 -5.39
CA ALA A 125 1.34 -2.94 -4.54
C ALA A 125 1.56 -1.43 -4.33
N LEU A 126 1.43 -0.63 -5.40
CA LEU A 126 1.51 0.84 -5.34
C LEU A 126 0.36 1.43 -4.51
N ALA A 127 -0.87 0.92 -4.67
CA ALA A 127 -2.01 1.37 -3.86
C ALA A 127 -1.79 1.12 -2.36
N VAL A 128 -1.15 0.01 -1.98
CA VAL A 128 -0.76 -0.26 -0.59
C VAL A 128 0.28 0.75 -0.12
N LEU A 129 1.32 1.02 -0.92
CA LEU A 129 2.37 1.99 -0.60
C LEU A 129 1.79 3.41 -0.41
N GLU A 130 0.96 3.87 -1.32
CA GLU A 130 0.31 5.19 -1.24
C GLU A 130 -0.63 5.28 -0.03
N CYS A 131 -1.40 4.24 0.25
CA CYS A 131 -2.21 4.21 1.46
C CYS A 131 -1.34 4.25 2.73
N ALA A 132 -0.12 3.72 2.70
CA ALA A 132 0.80 3.81 3.82
C ALA A 132 1.37 5.22 4.02
N LEU A 133 1.76 5.89 2.94
CA LEU A 133 2.38 7.21 2.97
C LEU A 133 1.34 8.32 3.17
N PHE A 134 0.27 8.29 2.40
CA PHE A 134 -0.70 9.38 2.26
C PHE A 134 -2.08 9.08 2.86
N GLY A 135 -2.33 7.83 3.25
CA GLY A 135 -3.64 7.42 3.77
C GLY A 135 -4.72 7.27 2.70
N ARG A 136 -4.37 7.43 1.42
CA ARG A 136 -5.24 7.26 0.25
C ARG A 136 -4.39 6.91 -0.97
N VAL A 137 -5.03 6.39 -2.01
CA VAL A 137 -4.44 6.31 -3.35
C VAL A 137 -4.52 7.71 -3.96
N VAL A 138 -3.39 8.25 -4.42
CA VAL A 138 -3.25 9.59 -4.99
C VAL A 138 -2.94 9.50 -6.48
N ASN A 139 -2.15 8.50 -6.88
CA ASN A 139 -1.63 8.35 -8.23
C ASN A 139 -2.17 7.04 -8.83
N GLY A 140 -3.09 7.17 -9.79
CA GLY A 140 -3.78 6.03 -10.40
C GLY A 140 -4.29 6.31 -11.80
#